data_AF-A0A847UHG0-F1
#
_entry.id   AF-A0A847UHG0-F1
#
_cell.length_a   1.000
_cell.length_b   1.000
_cell.length_c   1.000
_cell.angle_alpha   90.00
_cell.angle_beta   90.00
_cell.angle_gamma   90.00
#
_symmetry.space_group_name_H-M   'P 1'
#
loop_
_entity.id
_entity.type
_entity.pdbx_description
1 polymer ?
#
loop_
_entity_poly.entity_id
_entity_poly.type
_entity_poly.pdbx_seq_one_letter_code
_entity_poly.pdbx_strand_id
1 'polypeptide(L)'
;MTGIDKTEDDSDNVGSQLSSAYGEYSRVARQSRELDALETAGSFYVAAARIGMAKSIRLPDENRPPDASNANDLFFAQAVREFFLGSLCFRLAECDDRCQRHCEQGVAIMADARDALYNDPAEIGLSHEIIGDFRLVADFDNYQESYSLAADQYATIDNDLGWQMEDGFDDFSLIAIELADSAGLAPKDDDRQRIRRTSLDARIKFKQEQYPEIIDAIIDSGNWQSDII
;
A
#
# COMPACT_ATOMS: atom_id res chain seq x y z
N MET A 1 28.13 -48.19 10.25
CA MET A 1 26.87 -47.94 9.51
C MET A 1 25.98 -47.11 10.41
N THR A 2 26.08 -45.79 10.30
CA THR A 2 25.16 -44.85 10.95
C THR A 2 24.71 -43.92 9.83
N GLY A 3 23.50 -44.17 9.34
CA GLY A 3 22.86 -43.34 8.33
C GLY A 3 22.55 -41.99 8.95
N ILE A 4 23.12 -40.94 8.37
CA ILE A 4 22.70 -39.57 8.64
C ILE A 4 21.38 -39.42 7.92
N ASP A 5 20.32 -39.30 8.71
CA ASP A 5 18.97 -39.03 8.28
C ASP A 5 18.96 -37.67 7.57
N LYS A 6 18.49 -37.64 6.33
CA LYS A 6 18.34 -36.38 5.59
C LYS A 6 17.08 -35.71 6.13
N THR A 7 17.26 -34.73 7.01
CA THR A 7 16.21 -33.75 7.30
C THR A 7 15.86 -33.04 6.00
N GLU A 8 14.68 -33.35 5.46
CA GLU A 8 14.07 -32.56 4.39
C GLU A 8 13.92 -31.12 4.87
N ASP A 9 14.27 -30.18 4.00
CA ASP A 9 14.33 -28.76 4.29
C ASP A 9 12.90 -28.18 4.29
N ASP A 10 12.25 -28.18 5.46
CA ASP A 10 10.88 -27.71 5.66
C ASP A 10 10.68 -26.20 5.41
N SER A 11 11.76 -25.43 5.17
CA SER A 11 11.69 -23.99 4.95
C SER A 11 10.91 -23.59 3.69
N ASP A 12 11.00 -24.39 2.62
CA ASP A 12 10.29 -24.13 1.36
C ASP A 12 8.76 -24.27 1.51
N ASN A 13 8.31 -25.08 2.48
CA ASN A 13 6.90 -25.30 2.74
C ASN A 13 6.23 -24.06 3.38
N VAL A 14 6.91 -23.40 4.32
CA VAL A 14 6.36 -22.25 5.05
C VAL A 14 6.15 -21.03 4.14
N GLY A 15 7.14 -20.72 3.28
CA GLY A 15 7.05 -19.59 2.36
C GLY A 15 5.88 -19.71 1.37
N SER A 16 5.66 -20.93 0.86
CA SER A 16 4.56 -21.27 -0.04
C SER A 16 3.19 -21.16 0.64
N GLN A 17 3.06 -21.70 1.85
CA GLN A 17 1.83 -21.61 2.65
C GLN A 17 1.44 -20.15 2.93
N LEU A 18 2.41 -19.30 3.27
CA LEU A 18 2.15 -17.88 3.51
C LEU A 18 1.73 -17.13 2.23
N SER A 19 2.30 -17.46 1.06
CA SER A 19 1.83 -16.89 -0.23
C SER A 19 0.39 -17.28 -0.52
N SER A 20 0.05 -18.56 -0.32
CA SER A 20 -1.31 -19.05 -0.54
C SER A 20 -2.30 -18.35 0.39
N ALA A 21 -1.96 -18.22 1.67
CA ALA A 21 -2.80 -17.55 2.65
C ALA A 21 -2.98 -16.07 2.29
N TYR A 22 -1.90 -15.34 1.98
CA TYR A 22 -1.98 -13.95 1.54
C TYR A 22 -3.01 -13.74 0.42
N GLY A 23 -2.87 -14.51 -0.67
CA GLY A 23 -3.77 -14.40 -1.82
C GLY A 23 -5.22 -14.77 -1.50
N GLU A 24 -5.44 -15.74 -0.61
CA GLU A 24 -6.78 -16.11 -0.17
C GLU A 24 -7.44 -15.00 0.64
N TYR A 25 -6.74 -14.41 1.61
CA TYR A 25 -7.28 -13.33 2.44
C TYR A 25 -7.59 -12.07 1.60
N SER A 26 -6.68 -11.63 0.70
CA SER A 26 -6.96 -10.50 -0.20
C SER A 26 -8.16 -10.77 -1.11
N ARG A 27 -8.32 -12.01 -1.60
CA ARG A 27 -9.49 -12.40 -2.42
C ARG A 27 -10.79 -12.33 -1.62
N VAL A 28 -10.82 -12.87 -0.40
CA VAL A 28 -12.02 -12.85 0.45
C VAL A 28 -12.36 -11.41 0.88
N ALA A 29 -11.36 -10.56 1.08
CA ALA A 29 -11.56 -9.14 1.37
C ALA A 29 -12.33 -8.44 0.24
N ARG A 30 -11.86 -8.55 -1.01
CA ARG A 30 -12.55 -7.99 -2.19
C ARG A 30 -13.98 -8.50 -2.35
N GLN A 31 -14.18 -9.82 -2.24
CA GLN A 31 -15.51 -10.41 -2.30
C GLN A 31 -16.44 -9.89 -1.20
N SER A 32 -15.91 -9.69 0.01
CA SER A 32 -16.68 -9.13 1.12
C SER A 32 -17.06 -7.67 0.85
N ARG A 33 -16.15 -6.87 0.27
CA ARG A 33 -16.42 -5.49 -0.13
C ARG A 33 -17.50 -5.41 -1.23
N GLU A 34 -17.43 -6.27 -2.24
CA GLU A 34 -18.44 -6.38 -3.31
C GLU A 34 -19.84 -6.73 -2.78
N LEU A 35 -19.89 -7.49 -1.68
CA LEU A 35 -21.13 -7.84 -0.98
C LEU A 35 -21.54 -6.81 0.09
N ASP A 36 -20.88 -5.65 0.12
CA ASP A 36 -21.11 -4.57 1.07
C ASP A 36 -20.88 -4.96 2.55
N ALA A 37 -20.12 -6.04 2.78
CA ALA A 37 -19.72 -6.50 4.11
C ALA A 37 -18.41 -5.82 4.55
N LEU A 38 -18.42 -4.49 4.62
CA LEU A 38 -17.23 -3.64 4.71
C LEU A 38 -16.37 -3.89 5.96
N GLU A 39 -16.96 -4.07 7.14
CA GLU A 39 -16.18 -4.42 8.35
C GLU A 39 -15.47 -5.79 8.21
N THR A 40 -16.13 -6.73 7.53
CA THR A 40 -15.56 -8.05 7.23
C THR A 40 -14.42 -7.90 6.23
N ALA A 41 -14.63 -7.14 5.16
CA ALA A 41 -13.61 -6.84 4.16
C ALA A 41 -12.37 -6.22 4.81
N GLY A 42 -12.56 -5.20 5.66
CA GLY A 42 -11.47 -4.56 6.40
C GLY A 42 -10.67 -5.54 7.26
N SER A 43 -11.34 -6.50 7.89
CA SER A 43 -10.69 -7.52 8.71
C SER A 43 -9.84 -8.48 7.87
N PHE A 44 -10.32 -8.89 6.69
CA PHE A 44 -9.57 -9.75 5.77
C PHE A 44 -8.40 -9.02 5.11
N TYR A 45 -8.56 -7.75 4.73
CA TYR A 45 -7.47 -6.91 4.23
C TYR A 45 -6.35 -6.76 5.27
N VAL A 46 -6.67 -6.41 6.52
CA VAL A 46 -5.66 -6.31 7.60
C VAL A 46 -4.98 -7.66 7.88
N ALA A 47 -5.70 -8.78 7.78
CA ALA A 47 -5.10 -10.09 7.92
C ALA A 47 -4.12 -10.41 6.77
N ALA A 48 -4.49 -10.13 5.52
CA ALA A 48 -3.59 -10.25 4.37
C ALA A 48 -2.35 -9.37 4.55
N ALA A 49 -2.55 -8.12 4.98
CA ALA A 49 -1.48 -7.17 5.23
C ALA A 49 -0.46 -7.69 6.26
N ARG A 50 -0.93 -8.26 7.38
CA ARG A 50 -0.06 -8.86 8.40
C ARG A 50 0.72 -10.06 7.89
N ILE A 51 0.12 -10.90 7.05
CA ILE A 51 0.81 -12.02 6.41
C ILE A 51 1.90 -11.49 5.47
N GLY A 52 1.59 -10.50 4.65
CA GLY A 52 2.55 -9.86 3.75
C GLY A 52 3.72 -9.22 4.52
N MET A 53 3.44 -8.54 5.63
CA MET A 53 4.48 -8.00 6.52
C MET A 53 5.35 -9.09 7.14
N ALA A 54 4.75 -10.20 7.59
CA ALA A 54 5.53 -11.32 8.13
C ALA A 54 6.47 -11.94 7.07
N LYS A 55 6.08 -11.90 5.79
CA LYS A 55 6.92 -12.34 4.68
C LYS A 55 8.02 -11.33 4.31
N SER A 56 7.83 -10.05 4.58
CA SER A 56 8.80 -9.00 4.26
C SER A 56 9.85 -8.78 5.36
N ILE A 57 9.75 -9.47 6.51
CA ILE A 57 10.76 -9.41 7.58
C ILE A 57 12.13 -9.77 7.01
N ARG A 58 13.02 -8.78 6.95
CA ARG A 58 14.42 -8.94 6.57
C ARG A 58 15.19 -9.53 7.76
N LEU A 59 15.93 -10.63 7.52
CA LEU A 59 16.99 -11.04 8.44
C LEU A 59 18.15 -10.03 8.36
N PRO A 60 18.94 -9.84 9.44
CA PRO A 60 20.11 -8.95 9.43
C PRO A 60 21.02 -9.20 8.24
N ASP A 61 21.55 -8.12 7.65
CA ASP A 61 22.30 -8.09 6.38
C ASP A 61 23.49 -9.08 6.33
N GLU A 62 24.08 -9.39 7.49
CA GLU A 62 25.15 -10.36 7.66
C GLU A 62 24.76 -11.81 7.31
N ASN A 63 23.46 -12.10 7.15
CA ASN A 63 22.94 -13.40 6.69
C ASN A 63 22.22 -13.30 5.33
N ARG A 64 22.33 -12.18 4.61
CA ARG A 64 21.62 -11.98 3.35
C ARG A 64 22.35 -12.67 2.19
N PRO A 65 21.69 -13.60 1.47
CA PRO A 65 22.19 -14.07 0.18
C PRO A 65 22.32 -12.88 -0.79
N PRO A 66 23.41 -12.75 -1.55
CA PRO A 66 23.59 -11.65 -2.52
C PRO A 66 22.49 -11.56 -3.59
N ASP A 67 21.65 -12.59 -3.72
CA ASP A 67 20.55 -12.76 -4.66
C ASP A 67 19.16 -12.78 -3.98
N ALA A 68 19.07 -12.48 -2.68
CA ALA A 68 17.80 -12.28 -1.97
C ALA A 68 17.13 -10.99 -2.46
N SER A 69 16.48 -11.18 -3.62
CA SER A 69 15.91 -10.23 -4.56
C SER A 69 14.79 -9.33 -4.01
N ASN A 70 14.38 -8.37 -4.86
CA ASN A 70 13.24 -7.46 -4.80
C ASN A 70 11.89 -8.09 -4.38
N ALA A 71 11.78 -9.42 -4.29
CA ALA A 71 10.56 -10.11 -3.88
C ALA A 71 10.06 -9.68 -2.49
N ASN A 72 10.96 -9.38 -1.54
CA ASN A 72 10.58 -8.90 -0.21
C ASN A 72 9.98 -7.49 -0.25
N ASP A 73 10.45 -6.66 -1.18
CA ASP A 73 9.97 -5.28 -1.34
C ASP A 73 8.57 -5.25 -1.98
N LEU A 74 8.33 -6.17 -2.92
CA LEU A 74 6.99 -6.41 -3.47
C LEU A 74 6.00 -6.81 -2.37
N PHE A 75 6.35 -7.76 -1.49
CA PHE A 75 5.45 -8.17 -0.40
C PHE A 75 5.22 -7.05 0.62
N PHE A 76 6.21 -6.21 0.86
CA PHE A 76 6.04 -5.04 1.73
C PHE A 76 5.05 -4.05 1.12
N ALA A 77 5.25 -3.63 -0.14
CA ALA A 77 4.37 -2.69 -0.83
C ALA A 77 2.92 -3.20 -0.87
N GLN A 78 2.74 -4.46 -1.26
CA GLN A 78 1.45 -5.14 -1.25
C GLN A 78 0.82 -5.16 0.13
N ALA A 79 1.58 -5.48 1.18
CA ALA A 79 1.08 -5.47 2.55
C ALA A 79 0.63 -4.08 3.00
N VAL A 80 1.36 -3.01 2.67
CA VAL A 80 0.96 -1.64 3.00
C VAL A 80 -0.32 -1.27 2.25
N ARG A 81 -0.46 -1.67 0.98
CA ARG A 81 -1.71 -1.51 0.21
C ARG A 81 -2.89 -2.19 0.91
N GLU A 82 -2.77 -3.45 1.30
CA GLU A 82 -3.86 -4.15 1.99
C GLU A 82 -4.18 -3.48 3.35
N PHE A 83 -3.17 -2.96 4.07
CA PHE A 83 -3.40 -2.16 5.29
C PHE A 83 -4.23 -0.89 5.01
N PHE A 84 -3.92 -0.18 3.93
CA PHE A 84 -4.66 1.02 3.50
C PHE A 84 -6.12 0.68 3.15
N LEU A 85 -6.34 -0.30 2.26
CA LEU A 85 -7.68 -0.72 1.85
C LEU A 85 -8.51 -1.22 3.04
N GLY A 86 -7.87 -1.96 3.96
CA GLY A 86 -8.55 -2.41 5.17
C GLY A 86 -8.98 -1.26 6.09
N SER A 87 -8.15 -0.23 6.20
CA SER A 87 -8.46 0.97 6.99
C SER A 87 -9.59 1.79 6.37
N LEU A 88 -9.60 1.92 5.03
CA LEU A 88 -10.70 2.55 4.29
C LEU A 88 -12.01 1.78 4.47
N CYS A 89 -11.99 0.44 4.38
CA CYS A 89 -13.18 -0.37 4.66
C CYS A 89 -13.74 -0.14 6.08
N PHE A 90 -12.87 0.00 7.10
CA PHE A 90 -13.34 0.34 8.45
C PHE A 90 -13.93 1.75 8.52
N ARG A 91 -13.38 2.71 7.78
CA ARG A 91 -13.96 4.05 7.70
C ARG A 91 -15.37 4.02 7.13
N LEU A 92 -15.55 3.30 6.01
CA LEU A 92 -16.84 3.15 5.33
C LEU A 92 -17.87 2.37 6.16
N ALA A 93 -17.40 1.42 6.97
CA ALA A 93 -18.25 0.68 7.91
C ALA A 93 -18.55 1.46 9.21
N GLU A 94 -18.25 2.76 9.27
CA GLU A 94 -18.41 3.63 10.46
C GLU A 94 -17.70 3.07 11.72
N CYS A 95 -16.62 2.29 11.52
CA CYS A 95 -15.80 1.70 12.56
C CYS A 95 -14.58 2.57 12.84
N ASP A 96 -14.79 3.85 13.19
CA ASP A 96 -13.75 4.88 13.26
C ASP A 96 -12.56 4.49 14.16
N ASP A 97 -12.81 3.91 15.33
CA ASP A 97 -11.75 3.42 16.23
C ASP A 97 -10.83 2.36 15.59
N ARG A 98 -11.38 1.53 14.70
CA ARG A 98 -10.60 0.52 13.97
C ARG A 98 -9.84 1.17 12.82
N CYS A 99 -10.50 2.07 12.09
CA CYS A 99 -9.87 2.85 11.03
C CYS A 99 -8.65 3.60 11.56
N GLN A 100 -8.83 4.45 12.58
CA GLN A 100 -7.76 5.27 13.16
C GLN A 100 -6.60 4.41 13.65
N ARG A 101 -6.87 3.35 14.41
CA ARG A 101 -5.82 2.45 14.92
C ARG A 101 -5.00 1.80 13.80
N HIS A 102 -5.64 1.42 12.70
CA HIS A 102 -4.94 0.80 11.58
C HIS A 102 -4.21 1.82 10.71
N CYS A 103 -4.74 3.04 10.56
CA CYS A 103 -4.01 4.15 9.95
C CYS A 103 -2.78 4.57 10.77
N GLU A 104 -2.88 4.62 12.11
CA GLU A 104 -1.73 4.86 13.00
C GLU A 104 -0.63 3.82 12.78
N GLN A 105 -1.00 2.55 12.65
CA GLN A 105 -0.06 1.46 12.33
C GLN A 105 0.57 1.66 10.95
N GLY A 106 -0.22 1.99 9.92
CA GLY A 106 0.27 2.30 8.58
C GLY A 106 1.27 3.45 8.56
N VAL A 107 0.96 4.55 9.27
CA VAL A 107 1.88 5.69 9.45
C VAL A 107 3.17 5.27 10.14
N ALA A 108 3.09 4.49 11.22
CA ALA A 108 4.26 4.03 11.95
C ALA A 108 5.16 3.11 11.10
N ILE A 109 4.56 2.18 10.35
CA ILE A 109 5.26 1.27 9.45
C ILE A 109 6.00 2.04 8.36
N MET A 110 5.34 3.01 7.71
CA MET A 110 5.95 3.79 6.63
C MET A 110 7.03 4.74 7.15
N ALA A 111 6.85 5.31 8.34
CA ALA A 111 7.88 6.12 8.99
C ALA A 111 9.13 5.29 9.32
N ASP A 112 8.95 4.08 9.87
CA ASP A 112 10.06 3.16 10.16
C ASP A 112 10.79 2.74 8.88
N ALA A 113 10.05 2.36 7.83
CA ALA A 113 10.64 2.04 6.53
C ALA A 113 11.43 3.22 5.94
N ARG A 114 10.90 4.45 6.03
CA ARG A 114 11.60 5.66 5.60
C ARG A 114 12.90 5.86 6.36
N ASP A 115 12.86 5.76 7.68
CA ASP A 115 13.99 6.13 8.54
C ASP A 115 15.06 5.03 8.60
N ALA A 116 14.68 3.76 8.39
CA ALA A 116 15.57 2.60 8.52
C ALA A 116 16.00 1.97 7.20
N LEU A 117 15.19 2.06 6.13
CA LEU A 117 15.39 1.31 4.89
C LEU A 117 15.64 2.21 3.67
N TYR A 118 14.89 3.32 3.56
CA TYR A 118 14.93 4.16 2.36
C TYR A 118 16.08 5.14 2.39
N ASN A 119 16.82 5.17 1.28
CA ASN A 119 17.96 6.08 1.10
C ASN A 119 17.80 6.92 -0.18
N ASP A 120 16.93 6.51 -1.10
CA ASP A 120 16.64 7.26 -2.31
C ASP A 120 15.52 8.30 -2.06
N PRO A 121 15.65 9.55 -2.56
CA PRO A 121 14.59 10.55 -2.45
C PRO A 121 13.24 10.07 -2.98
N ALA A 122 13.20 9.22 -4.02
CA ALA A 122 11.96 8.66 -4.54
C ALA A 122 11.23 7.84 -3.47
N GLU A 123 11.92 6.90 -2.83
CA GLU A 123 11.35 6.03 -1.81
C GLU A 123 10.93 6.81 -0.56
N ILE A 124 11.73 7.81 -0.17
CA ILE A 124 11.41 8.72 0.94
C ILE A 124 10.14 9.53 0.61
N GLY A 125 10.04 10.04 -0.62
CA GLY A 125 8.86 10.73 -1.13
C GLY A 125 7.61 9.85 -1.13
N LEU A 126 7.74 8.60 -1.59
CA LEU A 126 6.66 7.61 -1.57
C LEU A 126 6.19 7.32 -0.14
N SER A 127 7.11 7.21 0.82
CA SER A 127 6.74 7.04 2.23
C SER A 127 5.91 8.22 2.75
N HIS A 128 6.35 9.45 2.49
CA HIS A 128 5.58 10.64 2.87
C HIS A 128 4.21 10.67 2.19
N GLU A 129 4.13 10.30 0.93
CA GLU A 129 2.86 10.22 0.20
C GLU A 129 1.90 9.22 0.85
N ILE A 130 2.35 7.99 1.13
CA ILE A 130 1.52 6.95 1.75
C ILE A 130 1.12 7.34 3.19
N ILE A 131 2.02 7.98 3.95
CA ILE A 131 1.69 8.55 5.26
C ILE A 131 0.57 9.59 5.13
N GLY A 132 0.60 10.43 4.08
CA GLY A 132 -0.48 11.35 3.75
C GLY A 132 -1.80 10.62 3.50
N ASP A 133 -1.79 9.54 2.73
CA ASP A 133 -2.99 8.74 2.43
C ASP A 133 -3.63 8.15 3.69
N PHE A 134 -2.84 7.57 4.59
CA PHE A 134 -3.36 7.03 5.86
C PHE A 134 -3.92 8.14 6.76
N ARG A 135 -3.23 9.28 6.84
CA ARG A 135 -3.72 10.44 7.62
C ARG A 135 -5.03 10.98 7.07
N LEU A 136 -5.15 11.08 5.74
CA LEU A 136 -6.36 11.52 5.07
C LEU A 136 -7.54 10.60 5.39
N VAL A 137 -7.37 9.27 5.25
CA VAL A 137 -8.45 8.29 5.52
C VAL A 137 -8.90 8.30 6.99
N ALA A 138 -7.99 8.53 7.92
CA ALA A 138 -8.30 8.59 9.35
C ALA A 138 -8.80 9.96 9.84
N ASP A 139 -8.90 10.95 8.95
CA ASP A 139 -9.19 12.35 9.29
C ASP A 139 -8.20 12.90 10.33
N PHE A 140 -6.92 12.56 10.19
CA PHE A 140 -5.85 13.11 10.99
C PHE A 140 -5.39 14.45 10.42
N ASP A 141 -5.08 15.39 11.31
CA ASP A 141 -4.46 16.65 10.94
C ASP A 141 -3.15 16.42 10.14
N ASN A 142 -2.80 17.38 9.27
CA ASN A 142 -1.52 17.47 8.56
C ASN A 142 -1.27 16.43 7.45
N TYR A 143 -2.29 15.84 6.83
CA TYR A 143 -2.07 15.02 5.63
C TYR A 143 -1.45 15.83 4.47
N GLN A 144 -1.80 17.12 4.35
CA GLN A 144 -1.23 18.02 3.33
C GLN A 144 0.26 18.30 3.54
N GLU A 145 0.71 18.34 4.80
CA GLU A 145 2.13 18.48 5.13
C GLU A 145 2.90 17.26 4.61
N SER A 146 2.37 16.05 4.81
CA SER A 146 2.96 14.83 4.25
C SER A 146 3.05 14.88 2.73
N TYR A 147 2.00 15.31 2.04
CA TYR A 147 2.05 15.47 0.58
C TYR A 147 3.04 16.55 0.13
N SER A 148 3.19 17.63 0.89
CA SER A 148 4.17 18.67 0.59
C SER A 148 5.60 18.14 0.73
N LEU A 149 5.88 17.37 1.78
CA LEU A 149 7.17 16.71 1.96
C LEU A 149 7.46 15.71 0.84
N ALA A 150 6.46 14.95 0.39
CA ALA A 150 6.61 14.05 -0.75
C ALA A 150 6.95 14.83 -2.04
N ALA A 151 6.27 15.94 -2.30
CA ALA A 151 6.55 16.80 -3.45
C ALA A 151 7.96 17.39 -3.41
N ASP A 152 8.43 17.82 -2.23
CA ASP A 152 9.80 18.31 -2.04
C ASP A 152 10.84 17.23 -2.38
N GLN A 153 10.60 15.97 -1.99
CA GLN A 153 11.49 14.86 -2.36
C GLN A 153 11.46 14.59 -3.87
N TYR A 154 10.27 14.48 -4.46
CA TYR A 154 10.13 14.22 -5.89
C TYR A 154 10.75 15.31 -6.77
N ALA A 155 10.73 16.57 -6.32
CA ALA A 155 11.38 17.68 -7.03
C ALA A 155 12.92 17.57 -7.13
N THR A 156 13.54 16.69 -6.34
CA THR A 156 15.00 16.45 -6.38
C THR A 156 15.42 15.34 -7.35
N ILE A 157 14.46 14.67 -7.99
CA ILE A 157 14.70 13.50 -8.84
C ILE A 157 14.87 13.93 -10.31
N ASP A 158 15.96 13.47 -10.94
CA ASP A 158 16.25 13.78 -12.34
C ASP A 158 15.59 12.80 -13.34
N ASN A 159 15.18 11.60 -12.90
CA ASN A 159 14.59 10.55 -13.75
C ASN A 159 13.37 9.85 -13.13
N ASP A 160 12.18 10.35 -13.45
CA ASP A 160 10.90 9.84 -12.94
C ASP A 160 10.48 8.47 -13.52
N LEU A 161 10.90 8.14 -14.74
CA LEU A 161 10.36 7.00 -15.49
C LEU A 161 10.75 5.64 -14.90
N GLY A 162 11.92 5.55 -14.25
CA GLY A 162 12.38 4.31 -13.61
C GLY A 162 11.54 3.95 -12.38
N TRP A 163 11.27 4.95 -11.54
CA TRP A 163 10.60 4.78 -10.25
C TRP A 163 9.11 4.46 -10.38
N GLN A 164 8.42 5.06 -11.34
CA GLN A 164 6.98 4.82 -11.54
C GLN A 164 6.65 3.37 -11.95
N MET A 165 7.64 2.59 -12.36
CA MET A 165 7.48 1.17 -12.70
C MET A 165 7.80 0.23 -11.53
N GLU A 166 8.31 0.76 -10.41
CA GLU A 166 8.51 -0.01 -9.19
C GLU A 166 7.15 -0.30 -8.52
N ASP A 167 6.98 -1.51 -8.01
CA ASP A 167 5.67 -2.05 -7.62
C ASP A 167 4.94 -1.16 -6.59
N GLY A 168 5.67 -0.59 -5.63
CA GLY A 168 5.09 0.32 -4.63
C GLY A 168 4.57 1.64 -5.20
N PHE A 169 5.17 2.13 -6.29
CA PHE A 169 4.68 3.33 -6.96
C PHE A 169 3.44 3.03 -7.79
N ASP A 170 3.42 1.94 -8.57
CA ASP A 170 2.25 1.60 -9.39
C ASP A 170 1.05 1.25 -8.51
N ASP A 171 1.23 0.49 -7.42
CA ASP A 171 0.15 0.09 -6.51
C ASP A 171 -0.60 1.30 -5.94
N PHE A 172 0.10 2.28 -5.38
CA PHE A 172 -0.55 3.46 -4.77
C PHE A 172 -1.07 4.48 -5.78
N SER A 173 -0.50 4.52 -6.99
CA SER A 173 -1.09 5.30 -8.08
C SER A 173 -2.37 4.65 -8.59
N LEU A 174 -2.37 3.32 -8.71
CA LEU A 174 -3.51 2.54 -9.16
C LEU A 174 -4.68 2.70 -8.20
N ILE A 175 -4.46 2.61 -6.89
CA ILE A 175 -5.51 2.87 -5.89
C ILE A 175 -6.15 4.24 -6.09
N ALA A 176 -5.33 5.28 -6.20
CA ALA A 176 -5.84 6.64 -6.31
C ALA A 176 -6.69 6.84 -7.58
N ILE A 177 -6.29 6.22 -8.69
CA ILE A 177 -7.03 6.24 -9.95
C ILE A 177 -8.32 5.42 -9.88
N GLU A 178 -8.29 4.22 -9.31
CA GLU A 178 -9.48 3.35 -9.19
C GLU A 178 -10.53 3.98 -8.26
N LEU A 179 -10.10 4.62 -7.18
CA LEU A 179 -11.01 5.38 -6.31
C LEU A 179 -11.58 6.62 -7.04
N ALA A 180 -10.77 7.33 -7.83
CA ALA A 180 -11.24 8.44 -8.65
C ALA A 180 -12.28 8.00 -9.70
N ASP A 181 -12.06 6.83 -10.33
CA ASP A 181 -13.01 6.20 -11.25
C ASP A 181 -14.33 5.90 -10.56
N SER A 182 -14.26 5.23 -9.40
CA SER A 182 -15.46 4.91 -8.63
C SER A 182 -16.22 6.15 -8.15
N ALA A 183 -15.51 7.25 -7.83
CA ALA A 183 -16.12 8.51 -7.42
C ALA A 183 -16.69 9.32 -8.60
N GLY A 184 -16.44 8.93 -9.85
CA GLY A 184 -16.80 9.72 -11.02
C GLY A 184 -15.94 10.99 -11.20
N LEU A 185 -14.77 11.03 -10.56
CA LEU A 185 -13.81 12.14 -10.55
C LEU A 185 -12.50 11.77 -11.27
N ALA A 186 -12.57 10.80 -12.18
CA ALA A 186 -11.40 10.28 -12.88
C ALA A 186 -10.67 11.39 -13.70
N PRO A 187 -9.33 11.45 -13.65
CA PRO A 187 -8.57 12.30 -14.54
C PRO A 187 -8.73 11.84 -15.99
N LYS A 188 -8.55 12.76 -16.94
CA LYS A 188 -8.53 12.46 -18.38
C LYS A 188 -7.41 11.48 -18.73
N ASP A 189 -7.55 10.73 -19.83
CA ASP A 189 -6.61 9.67 -20.23
C ASP A 189 -5.13 10.11 -20.24
N ASP A 190 -4.83 11.27 -20.81
CA ASP A 190 -3.45 11.80 -20.85
C ASP A 190 -2.90 12.07 -19.44
N ASP A 191 -3.73 12.61 -18.54
CA ASP A 191 -3.34 12.88 -17.16
C ASP A 191 -3.26 11.60 -16.34
N ARG A 192 -4.15 10.62 -16.58
CA ARG A 192 -4.07 9.28 -15.98
C ARG A 192 -2.73 8.63 -16.29
N GLN A 193 -2.30 8.66 -17.54
CA GLN A 193 -1.00 8.10 -17.93
C GLN A 193 0.15 8.82 -17.22
N ARG A 194 0.07 10.15 -17.10
CA ARG A 194 1.09 10.95 -16.40
C ARG A 194 1.19 10.61 -14.92
N ILE A 195 0.05 10.60 -14.23
CA ILE A 195 -0.05 10.25 -12.81
C ILE A 195 0.50 8.86 -12.55
N ARG A 196 0.13 7.87 -13.36
CA ARG A 196 0.50 6.47 -13.11
C ARG A 196 1.90 6.08 -13.55
N ARG A 197 2.45 6.68 -14.61
CA ARG A 197 3.59 6.09 -15.32
C ARG A 197 4.72 7.03 -15.67
N THR A 198 4.50 8.34 -15.72
CA THR A 198 5.49 9.23 -16.35
C THR A 198 5.89 10.46 -15.55
N SER A 199 5.21 10.80 -14.45
CA SER A 199 5.58 11.97 -13.66
C SER A 199 5.19 11.84 -12.18
N LEU A 200 6.20 11.84 -11.30
CA LEU A 200 5.98 11.84 -9.85
C LEU A 200 5.38 13.18 -9.38
N ASP A 201 5.77 14.28 -10.02
CA ASP A 201 5.16 15.61 -9.81
C ASP A 201 3.66 15.63 -10.15
N ALA A 202 3.26 15.08 -11.30
CA ALA A 202 1.84 15.02 -11.68
C ALA A 202 1.03 14.18 -10.69
N ARG A 203 1.61 13.06 -10.22
CA ARG A 203 1.01 12.18 -9.22
C ARG A 203 0.78 12.89 -7.89
N ILE A 204 1.82 13.52 -7.34
CA ILE A 204 1.67 14.16 -6.03
C ILE A 204 0.74 15.37 -6.09
N LYS A 205 0.75 16.15 -7.19
CA LYS A 205 -0.21 17.23 -7.42
C LYS A 205 -1.64 16.73 -7.48
N PHE A 206 -1.89 15.63 -8.19
CA PHE A 206 -3.21 14.98 -8.20
C PHE A 206 -3.66 14.63 -6.78
N LYS A 207 -2.77 14.08 -5.95
CA LYS A 207 -3.09 13.77 -4.55
C LYS A 207 -3.31 15.00 -3.67
N GLN A 208 -2.54 16.07 -3.87
CA GLN A 208 -2.72 17.32 -3.13
C GLN A 208 -4.04 18.02 -3.48
N GLU A 209 -4.43 17.99 -4.75
CA GLU A 209 -5.52 18.83 -5.27
C GLU A 209 -6.87 18.11 -5.31
N GLN A 210 -6.90 16.81 -5.62
CA GLN A 210 -8.14 16.09 -5.94
C GLN A 210 -8.43 14.92 -5.00
N TYR A 211 -7.40 14.28 -4.44
CA TYR A 211 -7.59 13.05 -3.67
C TYR A 211 -8.42 13.22 -2.39
N PRO A 212 -8.37 14.33 -1.64
CA PRO A 212 -9.30 14.57 -0.53
C PRO A 212 -10.76 14.55 -0.97
N GLU A 213 -11.11 15.22 -2.07
CA GLU A 213 -12.47 15.22 -2.62
C GLU A 213 -12.89 13.82 -3.10
N ILE A 214 -11.96 13.04 -3.65
CA ILE A 214 -12.20 11.64 -4.02
C ILE A 214 -12.50 10.79 -2.78
N ILE A 215 -11.71 10.90 -1.72
CA ILE A 215 -11.93 10.14 -0.48
C ILE A 215 -13.27 10.52 0.15
N ASP A 216 -13.61 11.82 0.21
CA ASP A 216 -14.90 12.29 0.70
C ASP A 216 -16.06 11.70 -0.12
N ALA A 217 -15.95 11.70 -1.45
CA ALA A 217 -16.97 11.13 -2.33
C ALA A 217 -17.14 9.60 -2.14
N ILE A 218 -16.05 8.87 -1.88
CA ILE A 218 -16.10 7.43 -1.58
C ILE A 218 -16.73 7.16 -0.20
N ILE A 219 -16.47 8.03 0.79
CA ILE A 219 -17.13 7.95 2.09
C ILE A 219 -18.63 8.21 1.96
N ASP A 220 -19.01 9.24 1.20
CA ASP A 220 -20.41 9.59 0.95
C ASP A 220 -21.17 8.52 0.16
N SER A 221 -20.50 7.81 -0.77
CA SER A 221 -21.10 6.67 -1.48
C SER A 221 -21.21 5.42 -0.61
N GLY A 222 -20.50 5.35 0.51
CA GLY A 222 -20.43 4.22 1.43
C GLY A 222 -19.63 3.02 0.91
N ASN A 223 -19.19 3.03 -0.35
CA ASN A 223 -18.42 1.94 -0.97
C ASN A 223 -17.74 2.41 -2.27
N TRP A 224 -16.78 1.64 -2.80
CA TRP A 224 -16.18 1.86 -4.11
C TRP A 224 -16.35 0.65 -5.04
N GLN A 225 -16.34 0.91 -6.35
CA GLN A 225 -16.39 -0.10 -7.41
C GLN A 225 -15.02 -0.22 -8.08
N SER A 226 -14.41 -1.39 -8.00
CA SER A 226 -13.18 -1.73 -8.72
C SER A 226 -13.04 -3.25 -8.80
N ASP A 227 -12.60 -3.75 -9.96
CA ASP A 227 -12.23 -5.15 -10.16
C ASP A 227 -10.76 -5.42 -9.79
N ILE A 228 -10.01 -4.36 -9.47
CA ILE A 228 -8.56 -4.38 -9.26
C ILE A 228 -8.26 -4.31 -7.76
N ILE A 229 -8.80 -3.28 -7.08
CA ILE A 229 -8.56 -2.99 -5.66
C ILE A 229 -9.73 -3.38 -4.75
#